data_AF-A0A1Y1WQ50-F1
#
_entry.id   AF-A0A1Y1WQ50-F1
#
_cell.length_a   1.000
_cell.length_b   1.000
_cell.length_c   1.000
_cell.angle_alpha   90.00
_cell.angle_beta   90.00
_cell.angle_gamma   90.00
#
_symmetry.space_group_name_H-M   'P 1'
#
loop_
_entity.id
_entity.type
_entity.pdbx_description
1 polymer ?
#
loop_
_entity_poly.entity_id
_entity_poly.type
_entity_poly.pdbx_seq_one_letter_code
_entity_poly.pdbx_strand_id
1 'polypeptide(L)'
;QKYDNNYYYPSSAGKGIDIYFIDLGLQLNHPDFDTYKGTSDERTISCEARFYDLEYIDNRDGKYECNTQPMAFHGNMVASVAGGTLYGVAKKANLHMLDVDLTFGNEIIALDYIFKNGKPHKTIISISMIGNTYLEAYDDKIQDLINAGFIVIVAAGNYNSNSCYPENDERFMLPAGLKNVITVGATVDTIGTNMENIYSKASYSNYGECVDIHAPGQVIYASRFSDDFEIVHGTSCSTPLVAGVAA
;
A
#
# COMPACT_ATOMS: atom_id res chain seq x y z
N GLN A 1 -30.99 3.47 14.39
CA GLN A 1 -29.98 2.45 14.71
C GLN A 1 -28.87 3.12 15.51
N LYS A 2 -28.33 2.44 16.53
CA LYS A 2 -27.13 2.92 17.23
C LYS A 2 -25.95 2.23 16.54
N TYR A 3 -25.19 2.98 15.75
CA TYR A 3 -23.93 2.49 15.19
C TYR A 3 -22.92 2.34 16.32
N ASP A 4 -22.08 1.31 16.26
CA ASP A 4 -20.92 1.16 17.15
C ASP A 4 -19.63 1.51 16.40
N ASN A 5 -18.51 1.50 17.13
CA ASN A 5 -17.19 1.79 16.57
C ASN A 5 -16.38 0.48 16.38
N ASN A 6 -17.05 -0.66 16.22
CA ASN A 6 -16.38 -1.94 16.07
C ASN A 6 -15.99 -2.19 14.61
N TYR A 7 -14.79 -2.70 14.39
CA TYR A 7 -14.38 -3.24 13.10
C TYR A 7 -14.76 -4.73 13.02
N TYR A 8 -15.74 -5.05 12.18
CA TYR A 8 -16.20 -6.41 11.93
C TYR A 8 -15.49 -6.98 10.70
N TYR A 9 -14.78 -8.10 10.86
CA TYR A 9 -13.99 -8.74 9.81
C TYR A 9 -14.08 -10.27 9.92
N PRO A 10 -13.89 -11.01 8.81
CA PRO A 10 -13.91 -12.47 8.83
C PRO A 10 -12.71 -13.01 9.61
N SER A 11 -12.88 -14.16 10.26
CA SER A 11 -11.82 -14.79 11.08
C SER A 11 -10.59 -15.24 10.29
N SER A 12 -10.71 -15.33 8.96
CA SER A 12 -9.58 -15.59 8.05
C SER A 12 -8.58 -14.44 8.05
N ALA A 13 -9.05 -13.19 8.13
CA ALA A 13 -8.23 -11.98 8.23
C ALA A 13 -7.02 -11.93 7.28
N GLY A 14 -7.17 -12.35 6.02
CA GLY A 14 -6.10 -12.37 5.00
C GLY A 14 -5.07 -13.49 5.14
N LYS A 15 -5.30 -14.49 5.99
CA LYS A 15 -4.37 -15.60 6.22
C LYS A 15 -3.97 -16.31 4.92
N GLY A 16 -2.66 -16.37 4.68
CA GLY A 16 -2.06 -17.05 3.53
C GLY A 16 -2.04 -16.23 2.23
N ILE A 17 -2.44 -14.96 2.30
CA ILE A 17 -2.26 -13.97 1.23
C ILE A 17 -1.01 -13.14 1.51
N ASP A 18 -0.25 -12.88 0.46
CA ASP A 18 0.97 -12.06 0.49
C ASP A 18 0.62 -10.62 0.06
N ILE A 19 0.96 -9.63 0.88
CA ILE A 19 0.87 -8.20 0.52
C ILE A 19 2.30 -7.67 0.39
N TYR A 20 2.68 -7.33 -0.84
CA TYR A 20 3.94 -6.65 -1.14
C TYR A 20 3.73 -5.14 -1.12
N PHE A 21 4.61 -4.44 -0.41
CA PHE A 21 4.66 -2.99 -0.37
C PHE A 21 5.89 -2.52 -1.15
N ILE A 22 5.67 -1.67 -2.15
CA ILE A 22 6.74 -0.88 -2.76
C ILE A 22 6.73 0.46 -2.02
N ASP A 23 7.58 0.59 -1.01
CA ASP A 23 7.60 1.75 -0.11
C ASP A 23 8.99 1.97 0.51
N LEU A 24 9.09 2.82 1.54
CA LEU A 24 10.36 3.35 2.06
C LEU A 24 10.95 2.54 3.22
N GLY A 25 10.57 1.26 3.35
CA GLY A 25 11.08 0.35 4.37
C GLY A 25 10.13 0.10 5.56
N LEU A 26 10.52 -0.82 6.44
CA LEU A 26 9.69 -1.32 7.54
C LEU A 26 10.53 -1.64 8.79
N GLN A 27 10.08 -1.13 9.94
CA GLN A 27 10.57 -1.53 11.26
C GLN A 27 9.80 -2.75 11.77
N LEU A 28 10.46 -3.90 11.73
CA LEU A 28 9.87 -5.21 12.06
C LEU A 28 9.62 -5.43 13.56
N ASN A 29 10.25 -4.64 14.43
CA ASN A 29 10.21 -4.87 15.89
C ASN A 29 9.04 -4.18 16.61
N HIS A 30 8.15 -3.49 15.91
CA HIS A 30 7.00 -2.84 16.54
C HIS A 30 5.98 -3.90 17.02
N PRO A 31 5.41 -3.80 18.23
CA PRO A 31 4.46 -4.80 18.77
C PRO A 31 3.22 -5.08 17.90
N ASP A 32 2.82 -4.12 17.07
CA ASP A 32 1.71 -4.26 16.11
C ASP A 32 2.00 -5.27 14.98
N PHE A 33 3.27 -5.66 14.79
CA PHE A 33 3.73 -6.63 13.80
C PHE A 33 4.00 -8.01 14.44
N ASP A 34 3.06 -8.50 15.25
CA ASP A 34 3.13 -9.88 15.75
C ASP A 34 3.05 -10.87 14.58
N THR A 35 3.89 -11.91 14.63
CA THR A 35 3.96 -12.99 13.64
C THR A 35 3.09 -14.19 13.99
N TYR A 36 2.48 -14.21 15.19
CA TYR A 36 1.72 -15.35 15.72
C TYR A 36 2.55 -16.66 15.75
N LYS A 37 3.86 -16.51 15.97
CA LYS A 37 4.85 -17.60 15.89
C LYS A 37 4.45 -18.81 16.73
N GLY A 38 4.44 -19.99 16.11
CA GLY A 38 4.11 -21.25 16.80
C GLY A 38 2.60 -21.46 17.03
N THR A 39 1.74 -20.63 16.44
CA THR A 39 0.29 -20.83 16.44
C THR A 39 -0.20 -21.26 15.05
N SER A 40 -1.47 -21.64 14.94
CA SER A 40 -2.06 -21.93 13.63
C SER A 40 -2.10 -20.71 12.70
N ASP A 41 -2.05 -19.48 13.23
CA ASP A 41 -2.18 -18.23 12.48
C ASP A 41 -0.85 -17.57 12.16
N GLU A 42 0.24 -18.33 12.24
CA GLU A 42 1.59 -17.87 11.90
C GLU A 42 1.63 -17.24 10.50
N ARG A 43 2.31 -16.09 10.42
CA ARG A 43 2.45 -15.27 9.23
C ARG A 43 3.88 -14.74 9.10
N THR A 44 4.24 -14.34 7.88
CA THR A 44 5.51 -13.69 7.59
C THR A 44 5.36 -12.17 7.66
N ILE A 45 6.27 -11.51 8.34
CA ILE A 45 6.48 -10.06 8.22
C ILE A 45 7.96 -9.87 7.97
N SER A 46 8.30 -9.31 6.81
CA SER A 46 9.67 -9.25 6.32
C SER A 46 9.92 -8.00 5.52
N CYS A 47 11.19 -7.66 5.40
CA CYS A 47 11.68 -6.80 4.35
C CYS A 47 12.58 -7.60 3.44
N GLU A 48 12.20 -7.69 2.17
CA GLU A 48 12.76 -8.65 1.21
C GLU A 48 14.02 -8.14 0.54
N ALA A 49 14.06 -6.85 0.19
CA ALA A 49 15.16 -6.25 -0.55
C ALA A 49 15.15 -4.72 -0.48
N ARG A 50 16.31 -4.13 -0.76
CA ARG A 50 16.49 -2.68 -0.96
C ARG A 50 16.85 -2.38 -2.41
N PHE A 51 16.19 -1.42 -3.04
CA PHE A 51 16.35 -1.06 -4.45
C PHE A 51 16.89 0.36 -4.57
N TYR A 52 18.06 0.49 -5.20
CA TYR A 52 18.74 1.77 -5.40
C TYR A 52 19.78 1.62 -6.53
N ASP A 53 20.17 2.73 -7.18
CA ASP A 53 21.15 2.73 -8.28
C ASP A 53 20.83 1.74 -9.43
N LEU A 54 19.54 1.45 -9.68
CA LEU A 54 19.06 0.49 -10.68
C LEU A 54 19.52 -0.96 -10.42
N GLU A 55 19.79 -1.29 -9.15
CA GLU A 55 20.08 -2.63 -8.65
C GLU A 55 19.31 -2.90 -7.35
N TYR A 56 19.41 -4.11 -6.81
CA TYR A 56 18.88 -4.41 -5.48
C TYR A 56 19.82 -5.28 -4.65
N ILE A 57 19.79 -5.04 -3.34
CA ILE A 57 20.38 -5.93 -2.35
C ILE A 57 19.26 -6.78 -1.75
N ASP A 58 19.38 -8.09 -1.92
CA ASP A 58 18.49 -9.07 -1.32
C ASP A 58 18.74 -9.21 0.19
N ASN A 59 17.67 -9.20 0.98
CA ASN A 59 17.73 -9.28 2.43
C ASN A 59 17.41 -10.68 3.00
N ARG A 60 17.34 -11.72 2.17
CA ARG A 60 17.18 -13.13 2.63
C ARG A 60 18.28 -13.57 3.62
N ASP A 61 19.45 -12.96 3.54
CA ASP A 61 20.57 -13.22 4.47
C ASP A 61 20.49 -12.38 5.77
N GLY A 62 19.50 -11.50 5.92
CA GLY A 62 19.33 -10.62 7.09
C GLY A 62 20.43 -9.58 7.27
N LYS A 63 21.12 -9.21 6.18
CA LYS A 63 22.29 -8.31 6.21
C LYS A 63 21.93 -6.83 6.17
N TYR A 64 20.69 -6.48 5.85
CA TYR A 64 20.23 -5.10 5.69
C TYR A 64 19.11 -4.74 6.67
N GLU A 65 19.27 -3.57 7.29
CA GLU A 65 18.24 -2.95 8.13
C GLU A 65 17.27 -2.13 7.28
N CYS A 66 16.05 -2.65 7.12
CA CYS A 66 14.98 -2.05 6.30
C CYS A 66 14.36 -0.78 6.88
N ASN A 67 15.01 -0.14 7.82
CA ASN A 67 14.45 0.94 8.59
C ASN A 67 15.50 2.02 8.85
N THR A 68 16.43 2.26 7.92
CA THR A 68 17.52 3.24 8.13
C THR A 68 17.18 4.64 7.62
N GLN A 69 16.19 4.79 6.74
CA GLN A 69 15.84 6.08 6.15
C GLN A 69 14.86 6.88 7.01
N PRO A 70 14.96 8.21 7.11
CA PRO A 70 14.00 9.04 7.85
C PRO A 70 12.56 8.83 7.39
N MET A 71 12.34 8.62 6.08
CA MET A 71 11.00 8.47 5.50
C MET A 71 10.40 7.07 5.63
N ALA A 72 11.10 6.12 6.23
CA ALA A 72 10.57 4.78 6.47
C ALA A 72 9.35 4.76 7.42
N PHE A 73 8.98 5.89 8.04
CA PHE A 73 7.70 6.02 8.73
C PHE A 73 6.53 5.76 7.77
N HIS A 74 6.68 6.10 6.49
CA HIS A 74 5.66 5.89 5.47
C HIS A 74 5.47 4.39 5.18
N GLY A 75 6.56 3.64 5.04
CA GLY A 75 6.49 2.20 4.84
C GLY A 75 5.96 1.44 6.07
N ASN A 76 6.33 1.88 7.28
CA ASN A 76 5.68 1.43 8.53
C ASN A 76 4.17 1.67 8.53
N MET A 77 3.76 2.87 8.12
CA MET A 77 2.35 3.26 8.05
C MET A 77 1.57 2.35 7.10
N VAL A 78 2.04 2.14 5.87
CA VAL A 78 1.30 1.31 4.91
C VAL A 78 1.19 -0.16 5.37
N ALA A 79 2.26 -0.71 5.94
CA ALA A 79 2.26 -2.08 6.46
C ALA A 79 1.32 -2.24 7.68
N SER A 80 1.34 -1.29 8.62
CA SER A 80 0.48 -1.31 9.81
C SER A 80 -1.01 -1.16 9.44
N VAL A 81 -1.33 -0.28 8.50
CA VAL A 81 -2.71 -0.08 8.05
C VAL A 81 -3.25 -1.28 7.28
N ALA A 82 -2.41 -1.94 6.47
CA ALA A 82 -2.82 -3.14 5.76
C ALA A 82 -2.99 -4.35 6.69
N GLY A 83 -2.02 -4.60 7.59
CA GLY A 83 -1.94 -5.87 8.32
C GLY A 83 -1.50 -5.79 9.78
N GLY A 84 -1.42 -4.61 10.38
CA GLY A 84 -1.21 -4.45 11.81
C GLY A 84 -2.26 -5.19 12.66
N THR A 85 -1.86 -5.72 13.80
CA THR A 85 -2.76 -6.49 14.68
C THR A 85 -3.87 -5.64 15.29
N LEU A 86 -3.63 -4.35 15.58
CA LEU A 86 -4.61 -3.46 16.22
C LEU A 86 -5.47 -2.74 15.19
N TYR A 87 -4.88 -1.90 14.34
CA TYR A 87 -5.62 -1.06 13.38
C TYR A 87 -5.59 -1.57 11.93
N GLY A 88 -4.85 -2.65 11.67
CA GLY A 88 -4.77 -3.23 10.32
C GLY A 88 -6.01 -4.00 9.90
N VAL A 89 -6.23 -4.07 8.59
CA VAL A 89 -7.40 -4.70 7.95
C VAL A 89 -7.24 -6.23 7.86
N ALA A 90 -6.15 -6.70 7.28
CA ALA A 90 -5.81 -8.11 7.05
C ALA A 90 -4.82 -8.62 8.10
N LYS A 91 -5.31 -8.77 9.33
CA LYS A 91 -4.50 -9.02 10.54
C LYS A 91 -3.65 -10.30 10.51
N LYS A 92 -3.89 -11.23 9.58
CA LYS A 92 -3.17 -12.50 9.41
C LYS A 92 -2.48 -12.63 8.04
N ALA A 93 -2.51 -11.60 7.19
CA ALA A 93 -1.79 -11.60 5.93
C ALA A 93 -0.27 -11.55 6.12
N ASN A 94 0.48 -12.11 5.17
CA ASN A 94 1.92 -11.96 5.11
C ASN A 94 2.26 -10.57 4.55
N LEU A 95 3.23 -9.91 5.17
CA LEU A 95 3.63 -8.54 4.82
C LEU A 95 5.08 -8.55 4.32
N HIS A 96 5.28 -8.11 3.08
CA HIS A 96 6.56 -8.12 2.40
C HIS A 96 6.93 -6.70 1.98
N MET A 97 7.87 -6.07 2.68
CA MET A 97 8.36 -4.74 2.34
C MET A 97 9.48 -4.82 1.30
N LEU A 98 9.35 -4.06 0.21
CA LEU A 98 10.43 -3.71 -0.70
C LEU A 98 10.82 -2.26 -0.41
N ASP A 99 12.03 -2.04 0.09
CA ASP A 99 12.57 -0.71 0.39
C ASP A 99 13.10 -0.07 -0.89
N VAL A 100 12.25 0.70 -1.54
CA VAL A 100 12.47 1.26 -2.88
C VAL A 100 12.64 2.76 -2.74
N ASP A 101 13.66 3.32 -3.40
CA ASP A 101 13.75 4.77 -3.49
C ASP A 101 12.60 5.35 -4.34
N LEU A 102 12.40 6.68 -4.30
CA LEU A 102 11.27 7.35 -4.97
C LEU A 102 11.45 7.46 -6.50
N THR A 103 12.03 6.45 -7.16
CA THR A 103 12.30 6.46 -8.60
C THR A 103 11.59 5.33 -9.34
N PHE A 104 10.98 5.66 -10.48
CA PHE A 104 10.32 4.67 -11.33
C PHE A 104 11.25 3.56 -11.83
N GLY A 105 12.55 3.84 -12.00
CA GLY A 105 13.52 2.83 -12.41
C GLY A 105 13.65 1.70 -11.38
N ASN A 106 13.77 2.05 -10.09
CA ASN A 106 13.86 1.06 -9.02
C ASN A 106 12.50 0.41 -8.71
N GLU A 107 11.39 1.13 -8.89
CA GLU A 107 10.05 0.52 -8.82
C GLU A 107 9.85 -0.57 -9.88
N ILE A 108 10.30 -0.38 -11.12
CA ILE A 108 10.23 -1.43 -12.16
C ILE A 108 11.04 -2.67 -11.76
N ILE A 109 12.21 -2.49 -11.16
CA ILE A 109 13.03 -3.61 -10.66
C ILE A 109 12.35 -4.30 -9.48
N ALA A 110 11.70 -3.54 -8.60
CA ALA A 110 10.89 -4.09 -7.51
C ALA A 110 9.68 -4.88 -8.02
N LEU A 111 8.99 -4.39 -9.05
CA LEU A 111 7.91 -5.13 -9.71
C LEU A 111 8.42 -6.43 -10.35
N ASP A 112 9.59 -6.42 -11.00
CA ASP A 112 10.24 -7.63 -11.51
C ASP A 112 10.64 -8.61 -10.40
N TYR A 113 11.09 -8.10 -9.25
CA TYR A 113 11.32 -8.92 -8.06
C TYR A 113 10.04 -9.62 -7.59
N ILE A 114 8.91 -8.90 -7.52
CA ILE A 114 7.62 -9.48 -7.14
C ILE A 114 7.17 -10.52 -8.18
N PHE A 115 7.34 -10.23 -9.47
CA PHE A 115 6.98 -11.17 -10.53
C PHE A 115 7.70 -12.52 -10.39
N LYS A 116 8.97 -12.50 -9.96
CA LYS A 116 9.79 -13.70 -9.78
C LYS A 116 9.54 -14.46 -8.46
N ASN A 117 9.21 -13.74 -7.39
CA ASN A 117 9.18 -14.30 -6.03
C ASN A 117 7.76 -14.43 -5.44
N GLY A 118 6.82 -13.61 -5.91
CA GLY A 118 5.45 -13.61 -5.44
C GLY A 118 4.62 -14.78 -5.99
N LYS A 119 3.44 -14.99 -5.42
CA LYS A 119 2.56 -16.12 -5.76
C LYS A 119 1.33 -15.59 -6.53
N PRO A 120 1.23 -15.85 -7.84
CA PRO A 120 0.01 -15.59 -8.61
C PRO A 120 -1.27 -16.00 -7.90
N HIS A 121 -2.30 -15.16 -7.99
CA HIS A 121 -3.61 -15.32 -7.34
C HIS A 121 -3.60 -15.36 -5.81
N LYS A 122 -2.46 -15.09 -5.17
CA LYS A 122 -2.28 -14.97 -3.72
C LYS A 122 -1.42 -13.78 -3.32
N THR A 123 -1.14 -12.87 -4.26
CA THR A 123 -0.30 -11.71 -4.02
C THR A 123 -1.00 -10.42 -4.44
N ILE A 124 -1.01 -9.48 -3.50
CA ILE A 124 -1.44 -8.10 -3.68
C ILE A 124 -0.20 -7.20 -3.64
N ILE A 125 -0.14 -6.22 -4.53
CA ILE A 125 0.93 -5.24 -4.62
C ILE A 125 0.32 -3.89 -4.27
N SER A 126 0.79 -3.30 -3.17
CA SER A 126 0.36 -1.98 -2.69
C SER A 126 1.44 -0.95 -2.98
N ILE A 127 1.13 0.05 -3.80
CA ILE A 127 2.04 1.13 -4.18
C ILE A 127 1.45 2.46 -3.70
N SER A 128 1.99 2.99 -2.62
CA SER A 128 1.55 4.26 -2.02
C SER A 128 2.42 5.44 -2.45
N MET A 129 2.83 5.41 -3.71
CA MET A 129 3.67 6.42 -4.36
C MET A 129 3.06 6.81 -5.69
N ILE A 130 3.31 8.06 -6.10
CA ILE A 130 2.91 8.56 -7.41
C ILE A 130 4.00 9.48 -7.96
N GLY A 131 4.06 9.57 -9.27
CA GLY A 131 4.81 10.59 -9.98
C GLY A 131 4.09 11.00 -11.25
N ASN A 132 4.68 11.97 -11.94
CA ASN A 132 4.14 12.47 -13.20
C ASN A 132 4.85 11.81 -14.38
N THR A 133 4.22 11.88 -15.55
CA THR A 133 4.70 11.34 -16.84
C THR A 133 4.46 9.84 -16.97
N TYR A 134 3.81 9.46 -18.07
CA TYR A 134 3.65 8.08 -18.47
C TYR A 134 4.99 7.44 -18.83
N LEU A 135 5.18 6.18 -18.44
CA LEU A 135 6.36 5.39 -18.77
C LEU A 135 5.93 4.00 -19.25
N GLU A 136 6.10 3.75 -20.56
CA GLU A 136 5.68 2.49 -21.21
C GLU A 136 6.27 1.25 -20.53
N ALA A 137 7.56 1.27 -20.19
CA ALA A 137 8.21 0.15 -19.50
C ALA A 137 7.61 -0.16 -18.11
N TYR A 138 7.04 0.86 -17.44
CA TYR A 138 6.35 0.67 -16.17
C TYR A 138 4.98 0.03 -16.39
N ASP A 139 4.20 0.55 -17.34
CA ASP A 139 2.89 0.00 -17.68
C ASP A 139 3.02 -1.46 -18.14
N ASP A 140 3.93 -1.77 -19.06
CA ASP A 140 4.21 -3.13 -19.51
C ASP A 140 4.48 -4.08 -18.34
N LYS A 141 5.29 -3.65 -17.36
CA LYS A 141 5.59 -4.46 -16.18
C LYS A 141 4.38 -4.65 -15.27
N ILE A 142 3.53 -3.63 -15.12
CA ILE A 142 2.26 -3.73 -14.40
C ILE A 142 1.30 -4.71 -15.11
N GLN A 143 1.17 -4.63 -16.44
CA GLN A 143 0.33 -5.55 -17.21
C GLN A 143 0.85 -6.99 -17.13
N ASP A 144 2.17 -7.22 -17.17
CA ASP A 144 2.77 -8.55 -16.96
C ASP A 144 2.31 -9.18 -15.63
N LEU A 145 2.38 -8.42 -14.54
CA LEU A 145 1.94 -8.85 -13.21
C LEU A 145 0.43 -9.13 -13.18
N ILE A 146 -0.40 -8.23 -13.70
CA ILE A 146 -1.85 -8.42 -13.71
C ILE A 146 -2.23 -9.66 -14.53
N ASN A 147 -1.64 -9.84 -15.72
CA ASN A 147 -1.88 -10.99 -16.58
C ASN A 147 -1.42 -12.31 -15.94
N ALA A 148 -0.36 -12.26 -15.12
CA ALA A 148 0.08 -13.41 -14.34
C ALA A 148 -0.83 -13.72 -13.14
N GLY A 149 -1.73 -12.82 -12.75
CA GLY A 149 -2.72 -13.05 -11.67
C GLY A 149 -2.41 -12.31 -10.37
N PHE A 150 -1.57 -11.29 -10.40
CA PHE A 150 -1.33 -10.38 -9.27
C PHE A 150 -2.39 -9.28 -9.24
N ILE A 151 -2.71 -8.76 -8.05
CA ILE A 151 -3.59 -7.60 -7.89
C ILE A 151 -2.72 -6.39 -7.57
N VAL A 152 -2.88 -5.29 -8.31
CA VAL A 152 -2.12 -4.04 -8.08
C VAL A 152 -3.06 -2.95 -7.60
N ILE A 153 -2.74 -2.35 -6.45
CA ILE A 153 -3.52 -1.31 -5.79
C ILE A 153 -2.62 -0.11 -5.57
N VAL A 154 -3.03 1.06 -6.05
CA VAL A 154 -2.18 2.25 -6.11
C VAL A 154 -2.88 3.47 -5.53
N ALA A 155 -2.09 4.41 -4.98
CA ALA A 155 -2.62 5.68 -4.47
C ALA A 155 -3.05 6.62 -5.61
N ALA A 156 -4.19 7.30 -5.47
CA ALA A 156 -4.62 8.30 -6.45
C ALA A 156 -3.75 9.57 -6.43
N GLY A 157 -3.23 9.96 -5.27
CA GLY A 157 -2.42 11.17 -5.08
C GLY A 157 -3.06 12.25 -4.21
N ASN A 158 -2.25 13.20 -3.74
CA ASN A 158 -2.62 14.20 -2.72
C ASN A 158 -2.57 15.66 -3.23
N TYR A 159 -2.89 15.90 -4.51
CA TYR A 159 -2.74 17.21 -5.16
C TYR A 159 -4.06 17.89 -5.52
N ASN A 160 -5.21 17.26 -5.23
CA ASN A 160 -6.53 17.69 -5.69
C ASN A 160 -6.57 17.93 -7.21
N SER A 161 -5.95 17.03 -7.97
CA SER A 161 -5.88 17.10 -9.43
C SER A 161 -6.52 15.87 -10.08
N ASN A 162 -6.77 15.97 -11.39
CA ASN A 162 -7.16 14.81 -12.19
C ASN A 162 -5.95 13.85 -12.32
N SER A 163 -6.10 12.57 -11.97
CA SER A 163 -5.04 11.56 -12.18
C SER A 163 -5.04 10.96 -13.59
N CYS A 164 -6.14 11.15 -14.32
CA CYS A 164 -6.45 10.44 -15.55
C CYS A 164 -6.21 11.32 -16.77
N TYR A 165 -5.11 12.08 -16.76
CA TYR A 165 -4.68 12.77 -17.97
C TYR A 165 -4.35 11.75 -19.07
N PRO A 166 -4.41 12.11 -20.35
CA PRO A 166 -3.95 11.23 -21.43
C PRO A 166 -2.47 10.86 -21.28
N GLU A 167 -2.08 9.67 -21.73
CA GLU A 167 -0.69 9.15 -21.63
C GLU A 167 0.36 10.05 -22.30
N ASN A 168 -0.04 10.86 -23.30
CA ASN A 168 0.84 11.82 -23.98
C ASN A 168 0.92 13.20 -23.28
N ASP A 169 0.31 13.34 -22.10
CA ASP A 169 0.34 14.55 -21.28
C ASP A 169 1.34 14.38 -20.13
N GLU A 170 2.21 15.36 -19.92
CA GLU A 170 3.21 15.35 -18.84
C GLU A 170 2.58 15.30 -17.44
N ARG A 171 1.28 15.61 -17.33
CA ARG A 171 0.52 15.57 -16.07
C ARG A 171 -0.08 14.19 -15.77
N PHE A 172 0.09 13.21 -16.65
CA PHE A 172 -0.29 11.82 -16.38
C PHE A 172 0.27 11.37 -15.03
N MET A 173 -0.59 10.91 -14.13
CA MET A 173 -0.18 10.46 -12.79
C MET A 173 0.13 8.96 -12.84
N LEU A 174 1.40 8.58 -12.89
CA LEU A 174 1.81 7.18 -12.84
C LEU A 174 2.00 6.74 -11.37
N PRO A 175 1.55 5.55 -10.94
CA PRO A 175 0.74 4.57 -11.68
C PRO A 175 -0.78 4.83 -11.65
N ALA A 176 -1.27 5.85 -10.93
CA ALA A 176 -2.70 6.09 -10.69
C ALA A 176 -3.59 6.19 -11.95
N GLY A 177 -3.06 6.69 -13.06
CA GLY A 177 -3.74 6.87 -14.33
C GLY A 177 -3.67 5.64 -15.25
N LEU A 178 -2.92 4.59 -14.87
CA LEU A 178 -2.84 3.36 -15.65
C LEU A 178 -4.19 2.65 -15.69
N LYS A 179 -4.41 1.87 -16.75
CA LYS A 179 -5.55 0.98 -16.83
C LYS A 179 -5.26 -0.33 -16.09
N ASN A 180 -6.31 -0.96 -15.59
CA ASN A 180 -6.28 -2.28 -14.93
C ASN A 180 -5.55 -2.35 -13.57
N VAL A 181 -5.10 -1.22 -13.02
CA VAL A 181 -4.78 -1.10 -11.58
C VAL A 181 -6.04 -0.71 -10.80
N ILE A 182 -6.04 -0.91 -9.49
CA ILE A 182 -7.08 -0.38 -8.60
C ILE A 182 -6.55 0.91 -7.98
N THR A 183 -7.04 2.05 -8.46
CA THR A 183 -6.62 3.37 -7.99
C THR A 183 -7.51 3.84 -6.83
N VAL A 184 -6.88 4.19 -5.71
CA VAL A 184 -7.57 4.48 -4.45
C VAL A 184 -7.48 5.96 -4.08
N GLY A 185 -8.64 6.62 -4.07
CA GLY A 185 -8.82 7.96 -3.51
C GLY A 185 -9.05 7.95 -2.00
N ALA A 186 -9.00 9.13 -1.38
CA ALA A 186 -9.19 9.32 0.05
C ALA A 186 -10.51 10.03 0.38
N THR A 187 -11.22 9.57 1.40
CA THR A 187 -12.34 10.31 2.02
C THR A 187 -11.89 11.11 3.23
N VAL A 188 -12.63 12.16 3.59
CA VAL A 188 -12.49 12.81 4.89
C VAL A 188 -12.89 11.87 6.03
N ASP A 189 -12.38 12.13 7.23
CA ASP A 189 -12.74 11.42 8.46
C ASP A 189 -14.04 11.98 9.11
N THR A 190 -14.51 13.14 8.64
CA THR A 190 -15.74 13.75 9.17
C THR A 190 -16.97 13.18 8.48
N ILE A 191 -17.89 12.64 9.28
CA ILE A 191 -19.20 12.20 8.79
C ILE A 191 -20.04 13.44 8.46
N GLY A 192 -20.52 13.51 7.22
CA GLY A 192 -21.43 14.57 6.78
C GLY A 192 -22.75 14.57 7.53
N THR A 193 -23.46 15.69 7.48
CA THR A 193 -24.73 15.88 8.19
C THR A 193 -25.94 15.32 7.45
N ASN A 194 -25.79 14.88 6.20
CA ASN A 194 -26.86 14.28 5.41
C ASN A 194 -26.34 13.14 4.51
N MET A 195 -27.26 12.37 3.91
CA MET A 195 -26.92 11.23 3.07
C MET A 195 -26.11 11.59 1.82
N GLU A 196 -26.21 12.82 1.34
CA GLU A 196 -25.50 13.28 0.13
C GLU A 196 -24.02 13.56 0.40
N ASN A 197 -23.64 13.81 1.66
CA ASN A 197 -22.27 14.14 2.05
C ASN A 197 -21.71 13.28 3.18
N ILE A 198 -22.37 12.16 3.50
CA ILE A 198 -22.02 11.30 4.65
C ILE A 198 -20.54 10.87 4.61
N TYR A 199 -20.02 10.58 3.41
CA TYR A 199 -18.60 10.47 3.12
C TYR A 199 -18.30 11.38 1.91
N SER A 200 -17.33 12.27 2.06
CA SER A 200 -16.89 13.14 0.97
C SER A 200 -15.42 12.92 0.66
N LYS A 201 -15.04 13.15 -0.61
CA LYS A 201 -13.64 13.11 -1.04
C LYS A 201 -12.82 14.08 -0.18
N ALA A 202 -11.67 13.65 0.30
CA ALA A 202 -10.73 14.52 0.98
C ALA A 202 -10.31 15.68 0.04
N SER A 203 -10.13 16.86 0.61
CA SER A 203 -9.78 18.06 -0.16
C SER A 203 -8.47 17.90 -0.93
N TYR A 204 -7.54 17.10 -0.43
CA TYR A 204 -6.27 16.78 -1.07
C TYR A 204 -6.35 15.62 -2.08
N SER A 205 -7.33 14.71 -1.97
CA SER A 205 -7.35 13.51 -2.82
C SER A 205 -7.44 13.90 -4.28
N ASN A 206 -6.61 13.31 -5.12
CA ASN A 206 -6.82 13.36 -6.55
C ASN A 206 -8.16 12.70 -6.94
N TYR A 207 -8.61 12.99 -8.15
CA TYR A 207 -9.88 12.55 -8.71
C TYR A 207 -9.72 12.17 -10.19
N GLY A 208 -10.80 11.75 -10.82
CA GLY A 208 -10.86 11.44 -12.25
C GLY A 208 -11.51 10.07 -12.48
N GLU A 209 -11.78 9.76 -13.75
CA GLU A 209 -12.52 8.55 -14.14
C GLU A 209 -11.76 7.23 -13.89
N CYS A 210 -10.44 7.29 -13.78
CA CYS A 210 -9.55 6.19 -13.43
C CYS A 210 -9.47 5.93 -11.92
N VAL A 211 -10.08 6.75 -11.05
CA VAL A 211 -10.13 6.45 -9.61
C VAL A 211 -11.29 5.48 -9.35
N ASP A 212 -10.97 4.23 -9.06
CA ASP A 212 -11.96 3.15 -8.93
C ASP A 212 -12.75 3.21 -7.63
N ILE A 213 -12.07 3.52 -6.52
CA ILE A 213 -12.66 3.47 -5.18
C ILE A 213 -12.05 4.52 -4.26
N HIS A 214 -12.78 4.86 -3.21
CA HIS A 214 -12.27 5.68 -2.12
C HIS A 214 -12.28 4.87 -0.81
N ALA A 215 -11.28 5.09 0.03
CA ALA A 215 -11.22 4.55 1.40
C ALA A 215 -10.90 5.68 2.39
N PRO A 216 -11.04 5.45 3.71
CA PRO A 216 -10.69 6.44 4.73
C PRO A 216 -9.29 7.05 4.49
N GLY A 217 -9.24 8.37 4.44
CA GLY A 217 -8.01 9.12 4.20
C GLY A 217 -7.19 9.39 5.45
N GLN A 218 -7.76 9.18 6.63
CA GLN A 218 -7.08 9.34 7.92
C GLN A 218 -7.07 7.99 8.65
N VAL A 219 -5.91 7.61 9.17
CA VAL A 219 -5.71 6.32 9.83
C VAL A 219 -4.88 6.48 11.09
N ILE A 220 -5.01 5.50 11.98
CA ILE A 220 -4.11 5.30 13.12
C ILE A 220 -3.14 4.18 12.73
N TYR A 221 -1.84 4.41 12.86
CA TYR A 221 -0.80 3.44 12.47
C TYR A 221 0.27 3.28 13.55
N ALA A 222 0.96 2.14 13.53
CA ALA A 222 2.10 1.85 14.38
C ALA A 222 3.28 2.79 14.07
N SER A 223 3.66 3.65 15.01
CA SER A 223 4.76 4.58 14.83
C SER A 223 6.04 3.81 14.54
N ARG A 224 6.90 4.44 13.75
CA ARG A 224 8.28 3.96 13.58
C ARG A 224 9.16 4.38 14.75
N PHE A 225 8.87 5.50 15.41
CA PHE A 225 9.78 6.14 16.35
C PHE A 225 9.58 5.71 17.81
N SER A 226 8.48 5.03 18.10
CA SER A 226 8.17 4.43 19.41
C SER A 226 7.27 3.21 19.22
N ASP A 227 6.87 2.59 20.33
CA ASP A 227 5.83 1.53 20.35
C ASP A 227 4.40 2.12 20.38
N ASP A 228 4.26 3.44 20.19
CA ASP A 228 2.96 4.14 20.18
C ASP A 228 2.31 4.13 18.79
N PHE A 229 1.08 4.64 18.74
CA PHE A 229 0.33 4.84 17.52
C PHE A 229 0.15 6.31 17.20
N GLU A 230 0.21 6.65 15.92
CA GLU A 230 0.10 8.01 15.42
C GLU A 230 -1.04 8.14 14.40
N ILE A 231 -1.54 9.37 14.21
CA ILE A 231 -2.55 9.69 13.21
C ILE A 231 -1.89 10.37 12.02
N VAL A 232 -2.23 9.91 10.82
CA VAL A 232 -1.76 10.48 9.56
C VAL A 232 -2.86 10.47 8.53
N HIS A 233 -2.71 11.27 7.47
CA HIS A 233 -3.67 11.36 6.38
C HIS A 233 -3.00 11.33 5.01
N GLY A 234 -3.74 10.85 4.02
CA GLY A 234 -3.33 10.81 2.61
C GLY A 234 -3.95 9.63 1.87
N THR A 235 -3.94 9.66 0.54
CA THR A 235 -4.28 8.48 -0.28
C THR A 235 -3.36 7.31 0.02
N SER A 236 -2.11 7.57 0.45
CA SER A 236 -1.18 6.55 0.94
C SER A 236 -1.69 5.78 2.18
N CYS A 237 -2.66 6.33 2.92
CA CYS A 237 -3.36 5.64 3.99
C CYS A 237 -4.53 4.80 3.46
N SER A 238 -5.22 5.31 2.43
CA SER A 238 -6.37 4.66 1.80
C SER A 238 -5.98 3.42 0.99
N THR A 239 -4.87 3.47 0.26
CA THR A 239 -4.34 2.37 -0.56
C THR A 239 -4.13 1.07 0.25
N PRO A 240 -3.38 1.06 1.37
CA PRO A 240 -3.17 -0.16 2.17
C PRO A 240 -4.45 -0.68 2.85
N LEU A 241 -5.45 0.18 3.11
CA LEU A 241 -6.77 -0.29 3.58
C LEU A 241 -7.42 -1.18 2.52
N VAL A 242 -7.43 -0.73 1.26
CA VAL A 242 -7.99 -1.50 0.14
C VAL A 242 -7.15 -2.75 -0.12
N ALA A 243 -5.82 -2.68 0.01
CA ALA A 243 -4.95 -3.84 -0.07
C ALA A 243 -5.26 -4.89 0.99
N GLY A 244 -5.52 -4.46 2.23
CA GLY A 244 -5.97 -5.37 3.28
C GLY A 244 -7.38 -5.93 3.03
N VAL A 245 -8.30 -5.18 2.42
CA VAL A 245 -9.65 -5.71 2.10
C VAL A 245 -9.58 -6.74 0.98
N ALA A 246 -8.67 -6.57 0.02
CA ALA A 246 -8.45 -7.50 -1.07
C ALA A 246 -7.81 -8.83 -0.61
N ALA A 247 -7.16 -8.84 0.55
CA ALA A 247 -6.48 -10.00 1.15
C ALA A 247 -7.42 -10.88 2.00
#